data_AF-A0A9E5XY65-F1
#
_entry.id   AF-A0A9E5XY65-F1
#
_cell.length_a   1.000
_cell.length_b   1.000
_cell.length_c   1.000
_cell.angle_alpha   90.00
_cell.angle_beta   90.00
_cell.angle_gamma   90.00
#
_symmetry.space_group_name_H-M   'P 1'
#
loop_
_entity.id
_entity.type
_entity.pdbx_description
1 polymer ?
#
loop_
_entity_poly.entity_id
_entity_poly.type
_entity_poly.pdbx_seq_one_letter_code
_entity_poly.pdbx_strand_id
1 'polypeptide(L)'
;MLISLIILSVMIFAAIIISLLLNKKKNNLEKELLKTEKEKLNEEIKHKTRELTSQALMMLQKNKLLEEILNSLSEIKTTGKETHKEISDLKRRLKYSMHSEKDWKLFKQYFEEINKNFFESLNKINKKITPAEMKLAALIKLRFSIKETASLLNISEGSVKTARYNLRKKLGLKRNDNIYDYLNSF
;
A
#
# COMPACT_ATOMS: atom_id res chain seq x y z
N MET A 1 43.39 -53.92 -28.10
CA MET A 1 42.74 -52.81 -28.82
C MET A 1 41.22 -52.79 -28.64
N LEU A 2 40.50 -53.91 -28.81
CA LEU A 2 39.04 -53.96 -28.64
C LEU A 2 38.58 -53.73 -27.18
N ILE A 3 39.21 -54.42 -26.22
CA ILE A 3 38.91 -54.29 -24.78
C ILE A 3 39.14 -52.86 -24.29
N SER A 4 40.21 -52.21 -24.72
CA SER A 4 40.50 -50.81 -24.36
C SER A 4 39.47 -49.82 -24.91
N LEU A 5 38.90 -50.07 -26.10
CA LEU A 5 37.83 -49.24 -26.67
C LEU A 5 36.52 -49.39 -25.89
N ILE A 6 36.18 -50.61 -25.46
CA ILE A 6 35.01 -50.88 -24.64
C ILE A 6 35.13 -50.18 -23.29
N ILE A 7 36.30 -50.29 -22.63
CA ILE A 7 36.56 -49.60 -21.35
C ILE A 7 36.39 -48.09 -21.51
N LEU A 8 36.96 -47.50 -22.58
CA LEU A 8 36.84 -46.07 -22.83
C LEU A 8 35.39 -45.64 -23.07
N SER A 9 34.63 -46.42 -23.85
CA SER A 9 33.19 -46.20 -24.09
C SER A 9 32.39 -46.20 -22.78
N VAL A 10 32.65 -47.17 -21.90
CA VAL A 10 31.99 -47.27 -20.59
C VAL A 10 32.34 -46.08 -19.70
N MET A 11 33.62 -45.65 -19.69
CA MET A 11 34.03 -44.47 -18.92
C MET A 11 33.38 -43.19 -19.43
N ILE A 12 33.28 -42.99 -20.74
CA ILE A 12 32.60 -41.82 -21.33
C ILE A 12 31.11 -41.85 -20.95
N PHE A 13 30.46 -43.00 -21.07
CA PHE A 13 29.05 -43.13 -20.71
C PHE A 13 28.80 -42.85 -19.21
N ALA A 14 29.66 -43.39 -18.33
CA ALA A 14 29.61 -43.11 -16.90
C ALA A 14 29.82 -41.61 -16.61
N ALA A 15 30.78 -40.97 -17.27
CA ALA A 15 31.05 -39.53 -17.12
C ALA A 15 29.85 -38.68 -17.56
N ILE A 16 29.18 -39.05 -18.66
CA ILE A 16 27.95 -38.39 -19.12
C ILE A 16 26.83 -38.54 -18.08
N ILE A 17 26.61 -39.75 -17.56
CA ILE A 17 25.60 -39.99 -16.51
C ILE A 17 25.90 -39.14 -15.27
N ILE A 18 27.15 -39.13 -14.81
CA ILE A 18 27.57 -38.33 -13.65
C ILE A 18 27.32 -36.85 -13.92
N SER A 19 27.69 -36.34 -15.09
CA SER A 19 27.45 -34.94 -15.48
C SER A 19 25.95 -34.58 -15.45
N LEU A 20 25.09 -35.45 -15.99
CA LEU A 20 23.63 -35.25 -15.97
C LEU A 20 23.07 -35.25 -14.55
N LEU A 21 23.52 -36.16 -13.69
CA LEU A 21 23.11 -36.22 -12.29
C LEU A 21 23.54 -34.97 -11.50
N LEU A 22 24.78 -34.51 -11.72
CA LEU A 22 25.29 -33.28 -11.11
C LEU A 22 24.51 -32.05 -11.56
N ASN A 23 24.21 -31.94 -12.86
CA ASN A 23 23.40 -30.85 -13.40
C ASN A 23 21.97 -30.87 -12.84
N LYS A 24 21.35 -32.05 -12.72
CA LYS A 24 20.01 -32.19 -12.12
C LYS A 24 20.02 -31.76 -10.65
N LYS A 25 21.05 -32.16 -9.88
CA LYS A 25 21.19 -31.77 -8.47
C LYS A 25 21.41 -30.26 -8.33
N LYS A 26 22.27 -29.67 -9.17
CA LYS A 26 22.50 -28.22 -9.20
C LYS A 26 21.21 -27.45 -9.50
N ASN A 27 20.47 -27.85 -10.53
CA ASN A 27 19.21 -27.20 -10.90
C ASN A 27 18.15 -27.31 -9.80
N ASN A 28 18.10 -28.45 -9.09
CA ASN A 28 17.18 -28.62 -7.97
C ASN A 28 17.55 -27.72 -6.79
N LEU A 29 18.85 -27.63 -6.46
CA LEU A 29 19.34 -26.76 -5.39
C LEU A 29 19.10 -25.28 -5.71
N GLU A 30 19.30 -24.87 -6.95
CA GLU A 30 19.01 -23.50 -7.42
C GLU A 30 17.51 -23.18 -7.32
N LYS A 31 16.64 -24.11 -7.71
CA LYS A 31 15.19 -23.96 -7.54
C LYS A 31 14.78 -23.86 -6.08
N GLU A 32 15.38 -24.67 -5.21
CA GLU A 32 15.11 -24.63 -3.77
C GLU A 32 15.57 -23.32 -3.16
N LEU A 33 16.76 -22.84 -3.51
CA LEU A 33 17.31 -21.56 -3.07
C LEU A 33 16.41 -20.39 -3.51
N LEU A 34 16.00 -20.36 -4.78
CA LEU A 34 15.06 -19.35 -5.29
C LEU A 34 13.70 -19.41 -4.58
N LYS A 35 13.21 -20.61 -4.26
CA LYS A 35 11.97 -20.79 -3.51
C LYS A 35 12.10 -20.22 -2.10
N THR A 36 13.16 -20.56 -1.38
CA THR A 36 13.43 -20.05 -0.03
C THR A 36 13.62 -18.53 -0.02
N GLU A 37 14.33 -17.98 -1.01
CA GLU A 37 14.50 -16.53 -1.14
C GLU A 37 13.16 -15.83 -1.39
N LYS A 38 12.31 -16.37 -2.27
CA LYS A 38 10.96 -15.86 -2.50
C LYS A 38 10.09 -15.93 -1.25
N GLU A 39 10.17 -17.00 -0.47
CA GLU A 39 9.44 -17.14 0.80
C GLU A 39 9.89 -16.10 1.83
N LYS A 40 11.22 -15.86 1.96
CA LYS A 40 11.75 -14.81 2.84
C LYS A 40 11.27 -13.42 2.43
N LEU A 41 11.35 -13.10 1.14
CA LEU A 41 10.86 -11.82 0.61
C LEU A 41 9.35 -11.64 0.86
N ASN A 42 8.56 -12.69 0.71
CA ASN A 42 7.12 -12.64 0.98
C ASN A 42 6.81 -12.41 2.47
N GLU A 43 7.54 -13.06 3.37
CA GLU A 43 7.37 -12.84 4.82
C GLU A 43 7.83 -11.42 5.22
N GLU A 44 8.89 -10.89 4.62
CA GLU A 44 9.31 -9.49 4.82
C GLU A 44 8.22 -8.50 4.35
N ILE A 45 7.67 -8.71 3.16
CA ILE A 45 6.55 -7.90 2.63
C ILE A 45 5.35 -7.95 3.59
N LYS A 46 5.00 -9.15 4.09
CA LYS A 46 3.89 -9.34 5.03
C LYS A 46 4.15 -8.66 6.37
N HIS A 47 5.39 -8.70 6.87
CA HIS A 47 5.79 -7.98 8.07
C HIS A 47 5.61 -6.47 7.90
N LYS A 48 6.21 -5.90 6.85
CA LYS A 48 6.08 -4.47 6.51
C LYS A 48 4.63 -4.05 6.31
N THR A 49 3.81 -4.91 5.71
CA THR A 49 2.36 -4.68 5.52
C THR A 49 1.63 -4.60 6.86
N ARG A 50 1.96 -5.45 7.83
CA ARG A 50 1.39 -5.39 9.18
C ARG A 50 1.78 -4.11 9.90
N GLU A 51 3.04 -3.69 9.78
CA GLU A 51 3.52 -2.42 10.37
C GLU A 51 2.79 -1.21 9.77
N LEU A 52 2.70 -1.14 8.44
CA LEU A 52 1.95 -0.08 7.74
C LEU A 52 0.48 -0.06 8.21
N THR A 53 -0.15 -1.22 8.28
CA THR A 53 -1.56 -1.32 8.68
C THR A 53 -1.75 -0.89 10.13
N SER A 54 -0.86 -1.30 11.03
CA SER A 54 -0.88 -0.88 12.44
C SER A 54 -0.76 0.64 12.59
N GLN A 55 0.18 1.26 11.86
CA GLN A 55 0.35 2.72 11.85
C GLN A 55 -0.90 3.43 11.30
N ALA A 56 -1.48 2.92 10.20
CA ALA A 56 -2.72 3.46 9.64
C ALA A 56 -3.89 3.35 10.63
N LEU A 57 -3.99 2.24 11.37
CA LEU A 57 -5.00 2.02 12.42
C LEU A 57 -4.80 2.97 13.62
N MET A 58 -3.56 3.21 14.05
CA MET A 58 -3.27 4.17 15.11
C MET A 58 -3.65 5.60 14.69
N MET A 59 -3.36 5.98 13.45
CA MET A 59 -3.75 7.27 12.88
C MET A 59 -5.28 7.42 12.79
N LEU A 60 -5.98 6.35 12.39
CA LEU A 60 -7.45 6.25 12.40
C LEU A 60 -8.03 6.49 13.79
N GLN A 61 -7.52 5.78 14.80
CA GLN A 61 -7.98 5.90 16.18
C GLN A 61 -7.74 7.32 16.74
N LYS A 62 -6.56 7.90 16.47
CA LYS A 62 -6.26 9.28 16.83
C LYS A 62 -7.24 10.27 16.19
N ASN A 63 -7.52 10.14 14.89
CA ASN A 63 -8.44 11.03 14.20
C ASN A 63 -9.88 10.88 14.72
N LYS A 64 -10.33 9.65 14.99
CA LYS A 64 -11.64 9.41 15.60
C LYS A 64 -11.78 10.10 16.96
N LEU A 65 -10.77 9.98 17.83
CA LEU A 65 -10.77 10.64 19.13
C LEU A 65 -10.83 12.17 18.99
N LEU A 66 -10.07 12.75 18.05
CA LEU A 66 -10.10 14.19 17.79
C LEU A 66 -11.47 14.66 17.27
N GLU A 67 -12.14 13.84 16.47
CA GLU A 67 -13.51 14.10 16.00
C GLU A 67 -14.53 14.06 17.16
N GLU A 68 -14.43 13.07 18.05
CA GLU A 68 -15.26 13.00 19.27
C GLU A 68 -15.07 14.24 20.15
N ILE A 69 -13.82 14.66 20.37
CA ILE A 69 -13.51 15.91 21.12
C ILE A 69 -14.12 17.13 20.42
N LEU A 70 -14.02 17.24 19.10
CA LEU A 70 -14.61 18.34 18.34
C LEU A 70 -16.14 18.39 18.48
N ASN A 71 -16.78 17.22 18.47
CA ASN A 71 -18.23 17.11 18.66
C ASN A 71 -18.63 17.53 20.07
N SER A 72 -17.94 17.06 21.11
CA SER A 72 -18.18 17.52 22.49
C SER A 72 -18.00 19.03 22.63
N LEU A 73 -16.96 19.61 22.02
CA LEU A 73 -16.75 21.06 22.00
C LEU A 73 -17.84 21.82 21.22
N SER A 74 -18.53 21.16 20.29
CA SER A 74 -19.63 21.76 19.52
C SER A 74 -20.94 21.85 20.30
N GLU A 75 -21.12 21.00 21.30
CA GLU A 75 -22.29 20.97 22.17
C GLU A 75 -22.20 21.98 23.33
N ILE A 76 -21.00 22.49 23.64
CA ILE A 76 -20.80 23.50 24.68
C ILE A 76 -21.47 24.81 24.27
N LYS A 77 -22.55 25.17 24.98
CA LYS A 77 -23.20 26.48 24.87
C LYS A 77 -22.36 27.53 25.60
N THR A 78 -21.81 28.49 24.87
CA THR A 78 -21.03 29.60 25.44
C THR A 78 -21.92 30.81 25.70
N THR A 79 -21.85 31.39 26.89
CA THR A 79 -22.60 32.59 27.28
C THR A 79 -21.78 33.89 27.17
N GLY A 80 -20.48 33.82 26.87
CA GLY A 80 -19.58 34.97 26.72
C GLY A 80 -18.75 34.96 25.42
N LYS A 81 -18.48 36.16 24.87
CA LYS A 81 -17.71 36.36 23.61
C LYS A 81 -16.28 35.80 23.69
N GLU A 82 -15.60 35.97 24.82
CA GLU A 82 -14.24 35.45 25.03
C GLU A 82 -14.20 33.92 25.03
N THR A 83 -15.09 33.28 25.78
CA THR A 83 -15.22 31.81 25.82
C THR A 83 -15.56 31.22 24.45
N HIS A 84 -16.41 31.90 23.66
CA HIS A 84 -16.69 31.49 22.29
C HIS A 84 -15.43 31.54 21.40
N LYS A 85 -14.62 32.59 21.54
CA LYS A 85 -13.38 32.75 20.77
C LYS A 85 -12.37 31.66 21.12
N GLU A 86 -12.17 31.37 22.40
CA GLU A 86 -11.27 30.32 22.88
C GLU A 86 -11.68 28.92 22.38
N ILE A 87 -12.97 28.58 22.44
CA ILE A 87 -13.49 27.31 21.92
C ILE A 87 -13.32 27.22 20.41
N SER A 88 -13.56 28.32 19.68
CA SER A 88 -13.35 28.37 18.23
C SER A 88 -11.87 28.18 17.87
N ASP A 89 -10.96 28.81 18.60
CA ASP A 89 -9.51 28.67 18.41
C ASP A 89 -9.03 27.25 18.75
N LEU A 90 -9.58 26.62 19.80
CA LEU A 90 -9.32 25.22 20.13
C LEU A 90 -9.79 24.29 19.01
N LYS A 91 -11.04 24.45 18.52
CA LYS A 91 -11.57 23.68 17.38
C LYS A 91 -10.69 23.82 16.14
N ARG A 92 -10.19 25.03 15.83
CA ARG A 92 -9.29 25.26 14.69
C ARG A 92 -7.96 24.50 14.86
N ARG A 93 -7.35 24.55 16.05
CA ARG A 93 -6.09 23.84 16.34
C ARG A 93 -6.25 22.32 16.24
N LEU A 94 -7.35 21.77 16.76
CA LEU A 94 -7.66 20.34 16.65
C LEU A 94 -7.89 19.92 15.19
N LYS A 95 -8.64 20.70 14.41
CA LYS A 95 -8.80 20.43 12.97
C LYS A 95 -7.47 20.44 12.22
N TYR A 96 -6.55 21.33 12.59
CA TYR A 96 -5.21 21.36 11.98
C TYR A 96 -4.38 20.11 12.34
N SER A 97 -4.45 19.64 13.60
CA SER A 97 -3.71 18.44 14.02
C SER A 97 -4.21 17.15 13.36
N MET A 98 -5.50 17.07 13.00
CA MET A 98 -6.09 15.98 12.21
C MET A 98 -5.58 15.94 10.77
N HIS A 99 -5.14 17.08 10.22
CA HIS A 99 -4.62 17.20 8.85
C HIS A 99 -3.09 17.18 8.77
N SER A 100 -2.43 16.60 9.78
CA SER A 100 -0.97 16.50 9.86
C SER A 100 -0.36 15.97 8.56
N GLU A 101 0.33 16.83 7.80
CA GLU A 101 1.15 16.42 6.64
C GLU A 101 2.19 15.37 7.03
N LYS A 102 2.63 15.37 8.29
CA LYS A 102 3.60 14.41 8.83
C LYS A 102 3.03 13.00 8.82
N ASP A 103 1.77 12.83 9.22
CA ASP A 103 1.11 11.53 9.27
C ASP A 103 0.93 10.97 7.85
N TRP A 104 0.59 11.84 6.89
CA TRP A 104 0.56 11.48 5.48
C TRP A 104 1.94 11.12 4.92
N LYS A 105 2.98 11.89 5.22
CA LYS A 105 4.35 11.61 4.74
C LYS A 105 4.82 10.23 5.22
N LEU A 106 4.54 9.90 6.48
CA LEU A 106 4.89 8.60 7.05
C LEU A 106 4.09 7.46 6.40
N PHE A 107 2.77 7.62 6.25
CA PHE A 107 1.95 6.66 5.51
C PHE A 107 2.49 6.46 4.08
N LYS A 108 2.79 7.55 3.38
CA LYS A 108 3.26 7.53 1.99
C LYS A 108 4.58 6.76 1.88
N GLN A 109 5.52 7.01 2.79
CA GLN A 109 6.80 6.30 2.84
C GLN A 109 6.58 4.78 2.98
N TYR A 110 5.85 4.34 3.99
CA TYR A 110 5.58 2.91 4.20
C TYR A 110 4.79 2.29 3.04
N PHE A 111 3.85 3.05 2.47
CA PHE A 111 3.09 2.59 1.32
C PHE A 111 3.98 2.40 0.08
N GLU A 112 4.93 3.31 -0.18
CA GLU A 112 5.88 3.24 -1.30
C GLU A 112 6.92 2.12 -1.12
N GLU A 113 7.26 1.74 0.12
CA GLU A 113 8.11 0.57 0.38
C GLU A 113 7.48 -0.73 -0.14
N ILE A 114 6.15 -0.85 -0.02
CA ILE A 114 5.39 -2.04 -0.45
C ILE A 114 4.94 -1.90 -1.91
N ASN A 115 4.49 -0.71 -2.31
CA ASN A 115 3.90 -0.42 -3.61
C ASN A 115 4.82 0.51 -4.41
N LYS A 116 5.98 -0.05 -4.79
CA LYS A 116 7.02 0.70 -5.51
C LYS A 116 6.44 1.34 -6.78
N ASN A 117 6.82 2.59 -7.03
CA ASN A 117 6.41 3.37 -8.21
C ASN A 117 4.90 3.66 -8.34
N PHE A 118 4.06 3.32 -7.35
CA PHE A 118 2.60 3.53 -7.46
C PHE A 118 2.22 4.98 -7.79
N PHE A 119 2.73 5.94 -7.03
CA PHE A 119 2.42 7.36 -7.25
C PHE A 119 3.04 7.90 -8.55
N GLU A 120 4.21 7.38 -8.95
CA GLU A 120 4.81 7.71 -10.24
C GLU A 120 3.95 7.22 -11.40
N SER A 121 3.43 5.99 -11.32
CA SER A 121 2.52 5.42 -12.32
C SER A 121 1.26 6.26 -12.47
N LEU A 122 0.65 6.70 -11.36
CA LEU A 122 -0.49 7.62 -11.39
C LEU A 122 -0.13 8.95 -12.09
N ASN A 123 1.00 9.56 -11.73
CA ASN A 123 1.45 10.81 -12.35
C ASN A 123 1.76 10.67 -13.84
N LYS A 124 2.28 9.52 -14.28
CA LYS A 124 2.54 9.22 -15.69
C LYS A 124 1.24 9.16 -16.49
N ILE A 125 0.17 8.60 -15.91
CA ILE A 125 -1.16 8.55 -16.55
C ILE A 125 -1.74 9.95 -16.66
N ASN A 126 -1.74 10.72 -15.57
CA ASN A 126 -2.31 12.05 -15.57
C ASN A 126 -1.63 12.96 -14.54
N LYS A 127 -0.83 13.91 -15.03
CA LYS A 127 -0.12 14.91 -14.21
C LYS A 127 -1.05 15.85 -13.41
N LYS A 128 -2.36 15.86 -13.68
CA LYS A 128 -3.36 16.65 -12.95
C LYS A 128 -4.00 15.90 -11.77
N ILE A 129 -3.51 14.70 -11.44
CA ILE A 129 -3.89 14.02 -10.20
C ILE A 129 -3.34 14.81 -9.02
N THR A 130 -4.24 15.27 -8.16
CA THR A 130 -3.92 16.08 -6.99
C THR A 130 -3.38 15.23 -5.84
N PRO A 131 -2.68 15.82 -4.86
CA PRO A 131 -2.25 15.09 -3.66
C PRO A 131 -3.42 14.43 -2.90
N ALA A 132 -4.60 15.04 -2.89
CA ALA A 132 -5.79 14.45 -2.27
C ALA A 132 -6.30 13.21 -3.03
N GLU A 133 -6.22 13.24 -4.36
CA GLU A 133 -6.57 12.08 -5.20
C GLU A 133 -5.52 10.96 -5.11
N MET A 134 -4.24 11.30 -4.93
CA MET A 134 -3.19 10.31 -4.61
C MET A 134 -3.46 9.60 -3.28
N LYS A 135 -3.80 10.36 -2.24
CA LYS A 135 -4.25 9.83 -0.94
C LYS A 135 -5.41 8.85 -1.13
N LEU A 136 -6.46 9.30 -1.84
CA LEU A 136 -7.62 8.46 -2.13
C LEU A 136 -7.25 7.18 -2.88
N ALA A 137 -6.40 7.27 -3.91
CA ALA A 137 -5.99 6.11 -4.70
C ALA A 137 -5.25 5.06 -3.84
N ALA A 138 -4.36 5.50 -2.96
CA ALA A 138 -3.66 4.61 -2.03
C ALA A 138 -4.64 3.91 -1.08
N LEU A 139 -5.61 4.64 -0.51
CA LEU A 139 -6.64 4.06 0.36
C LEU A 139 -7.54 3.05 -0.37
N ILE A 140 -7.87 3.31 -1.65
CA ILE A 140 -8.61 2.36 -2.48
C ILE A 140 -7.78 1.10 -2.73
N LYS A 141 -6.48 1.21 -3.04
CA LYS A 141 -5.61 0.05 -3.26
C LYS A 141 -5.53 -0.84 -2.02
N LEU A 142 -5.50 -0.23 -0.83
CA LEU A 142 -5.56 -0.93 0.47
C LEU A 142 -6.95 -1.49 0.81
N ARG A 143 -7.92 -1.36 -0.09
CA ARG A 143 -9.31 -1.85 0.04
C ARG A 143 -10.11 -1.24 1.18
N PHE A 144 -9.78 -0.03 1.63
CA PHE A 144 -10.66 0.70 2.54
C PHE A 144 -12.02 0.97 1.88
N SER A 145 -13.07 0.82 2.67
CA SER A 145 -14.44 1.15 2.29
C SER A 145 -14.63 2.66 2.17
N ILE A 146 -15.76 3.08 1.60
CA ILE A 146 -16.12 4.51 1.49
C ILE A 146 -16.19 5.15 2.89
N LYS A 147 -16.76 4.44 3.86
CA LYS A 147 -16.91 4.90 5.24
C LYS A 147 -15.55 5.07 5.95
N GLU A 148 -14.67 4.07 5.82
CA GLU A 148 -13.33 4.15 6.41
C GLU A 148 -12.48 5.24 5.75
N THR A 149 -12.57 5.36 4.42
CA THR A 149 -11.90 6.42 3.66
C THR A 149 -12.39 7.81 4.09
N ALA A 150 -13.69 7.97 4.32
CA ALA A 150 -14.29 9.22 4.78
C ALA A 150 -13.72 9.65 6.14
N SER A 151 -13.65 8.70 7.07
CA SER A 151 -13.05 8.92 8.39
C SER A 151 -11.54 9.24 8.31
N LEU A 152 -10.79 8.50 7.49
CA LEU A 152 -9.35 8.74 7.24
C LEU A 152 -9.05 10.12 6.68
N LEU A 153 -9.87 10.58 5.75
CA LEU A 153 -9.69 11.86 5.06
C LEU A 153 -10.42 13.01 5.75
N ASN A 154 -11.18 12.75 6.82
CA ASN A 154 -12.01 13.72 7.53
C ASN A 154 -12.96 14.49 6.58
N ILE A 155 -13.66 13.76 5.72
CA ILE A 155 -14.66 14.29 4.78
C ILE A 155 -15.91 13.40 4.80
N SER A 156 -17.02 13.87 4.24
CA SER A 156 -18.22 13.05 4.15
C SER A 156 -18.05 11.86 3.18
N GLU A 157 -18.81 10.79 3.39
CA GLU A 157 -18.89 9.67 2.44
C GLU A 157 -19.32 10.13 1.03
N GLY A 158 -20.17 11.15 0.95
CA GLY A 158 -20.56 11.79 -0.32
C GLY A 158 -19.37 12.42 -1.03
N SER A 159 -18.52 13.14 -0.30
CA SER A 159 -17.28 13.71 -0.84
C SER A 159 -16.32 12.63 -1.33
N VAL A 160 -16.22 11.49 -0.62
CA VAL A 160 -15.44 10.34 -1.08
C VAL A 160 -15.98 9.80 -2.40
N LYS A 161 -17.31 9.60 -2.53
CA LYS A 161 -17.93 9.13 -3.78
C LYS A 161 -17.61 10.04 -4.96
N THR A 162 -17.75 11.35 -4.77
CA THR A 162 -17.41 12.36 -5.80
C THR A 162 -15.92 12.34 -6.15
N ALA A 163 -15.04 12.27 -5.16
CA ALA A 163 -13.60 12.19 -5.39
C ALA A 163 -13.21 10.90 -6.14
N ARG A 164 -13.84 9.76 -5.82
CA ARG A 164 -13.65 8.49 -6.56
C ARG A 164 -14.09 8.61 -8.02
N TYR A 165 -15.23 9.25 -8.26
CA TYR A 165 -15.71 9.50 -9.63
C TYR A 165 -14.74 10.37 -10.44
N ASN A 166 -14.24 11.45 -9.84
CA ASN A 166 -13.26 12.33 -10.48
C ASN A 166 -11.94 11.61 -10.77
N LEU A 167 -11.45 10.81 -9.81
CA LEU A 167 -10.27 9.98 -9.99
C LEU A 167 -10.46 8.98 -11.14
N ARG A 168 -11.61 8.29 -11.21
CA ARG A 168 -11.92 7.37 -12.33
C ARG A 168 -11.80 8.06 -13.68
N LYS A 169 -12.35 9.27 -13.82
CA LYS A 169 -12.23 10.07 -15.05
C LYS A 169 -10.78 10.40 -15.39
N LYS A 170 -9.99 10.83 -14.39
CA LYS A 170 -8.58 11.18 -14.59
C LYS A 170 -7.71 9.98 -14.95
N LEU A 171 -8.09 8.77 -14.51
CA LEU A 171 -7.47 7.49 -14.85
C LEU A 171 -7.96 6.90 -16.18
N GLY A 172 -8.94 7.53 -16.84
CA GLY A 172 -9.48 7.04 -18.12
C GLY A 172 -10.34 5.77 -18.01
N LEU A 173 -10.89 5.49 -16.83
CA LEU A 173 -11.69 4.28 -16.60
C LEU A 173 -13.07 4.36 -17.22
N LYS A 174 -13.46 3.30 -17.94
CA LYS A 174 -14.81 3.10 -18.49
C LYS A 174 -15.80 2.73 -17.38
N ARG A 175 -17.09 2.72 -17.70
CA ARG A 175 -18.17 2.45 -16.73
C ARG A 175 -18.02 1.10 -16.01
N ASN A 176 -17.58 0.07 -16.73
CA ASN A 176 -17.49 -1.29 -16.22
C ASN A 176 -16.12 -1.62 -15.61
N ASP A 177 -15.16 -0.70 -15.70
CA ASP A 177 -13.83 -0.94 -15.15
C ASP A 177 -13.88 -0.85 -13.63
N ASN A 178 -13.31 -1.86 -12.96
CA ASN A 178 -13.17 -1.84 -11.51
C ASN A 178 -11.92 -1.03 -11.12
N ILE A 179 -12.13 0.06 -10.38
CA ILE A 179 -11.02 0.93 -9.93
C ILE A 179 -10.08 0.20 -8.98
N TYR A 180 -10.57 -0.76 -8.19
CA TYR A 180 -9.72 -1.57 -7.31
C TYR A 180 -8.76 -2.42 -8.13
N ASP A 181 -9.27 -3.12 -9.15
CA ASP A 181 -8.46 -4.01 -9.98
C ASP A 181 -7.44 -3.19 -10.80
N TYR A 182 -7.86 -2.04 -11.32
CA TYR A 182 -6.96 -1.12 -12.02
C TYR A 182 -5.84 -0.58 -11.13
N LEU A 183 -6.16 -0.16 -9.89
CA LEU A 183 -5.12 0.32 -8.97
C LEU A 183 -4.24 -0.82 -8.44
N ASN A 184 -4.74 -2.07 -8.46
CA ASN A 184 -3.96 -3.26 -8.11
C ASN A 184 -3.00 -3.70 -9.20
N SER A 185 -3.17 -3.29 -10.46
CA SER A 185 -2.23 -3.62 -11.54
C SER A 185 -0.93 -2.80 -11.51
N PHE A 186 -0.87 -1.75 -10.68
CA PHE A 186 0.37 -1.02 -10.37
C PHE A 186 1.09 -1.65 -9.19
#